data_AF-A0A8T3SGM7-F1
#
_entry.id   AF-A0A8T3SGM7-F1
#
_cell.length_a   1.000
_cell.length_b   1.000
_cell.length_c   1.000
_cell.angle_alpha   90.00
_cell.angle_beta   90.00
_cell.angle_gamma   90.00
#
_symmetry.space_group_name_H-M   'P 1'
#
loop_
_entity.id
_entity.type
_entity.pdbx_description
1 polymer ?
#
loop_
_entity_poly.entity_id
_entity_poly.type
_entity_poly.pdbx_seq_one_letter_code
_entity_poly.pdbx_strand_id
1 'polypeptide(L)'
;MTKIIYTWDLGATKCTAGLVEYHSETRDLTCIKKHTVKLKEVSSLEKLITNIEETLGLSMAQADSICIGAAGHYDGQFLLLDNAYPFPMHFAKIAELHGWKSYAVIHDYAPIVCATFTSYIEQPNNIKRLNPYEMKNTGRRVALGIGTGLGLKDGVLLDNGDFWLGRNEIGHIGVTSPPLADKIHLQRHEELIRFLQEKTRLQANQPLTFEKILSGSGTARLYQFFYGDEEISPEEVGEKMRQGIAPEMLDAFAWYAGLFVGTVQLTFMPEGGVWITGGVSLNHLDVFERPDFFSGINASPAYRLQRDEYPLSIMCNHEHALIGCGYYATKRLMKG
;
A
#
# COMPACT_ATOMS: atom_id res chain seq x y z
N MET A 1 -9.92 8.41 28.98
CA MET A 1 -9.07 9.59 28.61
C MET A 1 -8.81 9.54 27.11
N THR A 2 -8.96 10.67 26.41
CA THR A 2 -8.66 10.77 24.98
C THR A 2 -7.22 11.23 24.79
N LYS A 3 -6.53 10.62 23.83
CA LYS A 3 -5.16 10.91 23.45
C LYS A 3 -5.10 11.39 22.01
N ILE A 4 -4.24 12.36 21.71
CA ILE A 4 -4.10 12.92 20.36
C ILE A 4 -2.78 12.47 19.75
N ILE A 5 -2.88 11.86 18.57
CA ILE A 5 -1.74 11.36 17.81
C ILE A 5 -1.66 12.13 16.50
N TYR A 6 -0.49 12.67 16.20
CA TYR A 6 -0.21 13.23 14.88
C TYR A 6 0.21 12.09 13.96
N THR A 7 -0.48 11.93 12.84
CA THR A 7 -0.29 10.80 11.92
C THR A 7 -0.01 11.30 10.52
N TRP A 8 0.92 10.69 9.81
CA TRP A 8 1.28 11.09 8.45
C TRP A 8 1.33 9.89 7.52
N ASP A 9 0.83 10.09 6.30
CA ASP A 9 1.05 9.29 5.11
C ASP A 9 1.89 10.13 4.12
N LEU A 10 3.20 9.92 4.14
CA LEU A 10 4.20 10.67 3.38
C LEU A 10 4.71 9.85 2.19
N GLY A 11 4.18 10.15 1.01
CA GLY A 11 4.71 9.64 -0.26
C GLY A 11 5.70 10.61 -0.90
N ALA A 12 6.30 10.20 -2.02
CA ALA A 12 7.29 11.01 -2.75
C ALA A 12 6.76 12.36 -3.28
N THR A 13 5.46 12.48 -3.56
CA THR A 13 4.88 13.67 -4.20
C THR A 13 3.90 14.44 -3.32
N LYS A 14 3.32 13.80 -2.30
CA LYS A 14 2.31 14.36 -1.41
C LYS A 14 2.46 13.81 0.01
N CYS A 15 2.10 14.62 0.98
CA CYS A 15 1.96 14.24 2.38
C CYS A 15 0.51 14.45 2.80
N THR A 16 -0.13 13.44 3.37
CA THR A 16 -1.39 13.62 4.11
C THR A 16 -1.10 13.47 5.59
N ALA A 17 -1.35 14.51 6.37
CA ALA A 17 -1.24 14.47 7.82
C ALA A 17 -2.63 14.55 8.45
N GLY A 18 -2.79 13.96 9.62
CA GLY A 18 -4.04 14.01 10.36
C GLY A 18 -3.87 13.91 11.88
N LEU A 19 -4.87 14.46 12.57
CA LEU A 19 -5.05 14.29 14.01
C LEU A 19 -5.93 13.07 14.23
N VAL A 20 -5.39 12.06 14.90
CA VAL A 20 -6.11 10.85 15.27
C VAL A 20 -6.34 10.86 16.78
N GLU A 21 -7.61 10.77 17.18
CA GLU A 21 -8.02 10.56 18.56
C GLU A 21 -7.98 9.07 18.90
N TYR A 22 -7.35 8.74 20.03
CA TYR A 22 -7.40 7.42 20.64
C TYR A 22 -8.22 7.46 21.93
N HIS A 23 -9.30 6.68 21.96
CA HIS A 23 -10.14 6.52 23.15
C HIS A 23 -9.66 5.33 23.97
N SER A 24 -9.00 5.57 25.12
CA SER A 24 -8.34 4.47 25.85
C SER A 24 -9.28 3.37 26.37
N GLU A 25 -10.56 3.67 26.58
CA GLU A 25 -11.56 2.73 27.09
C GLU A 25 -12.08 1.78 26.00
N THR A 26 -12.49 2.33 24.86
CA THR A 26 -12.99 1.53 23.73
C THR A 26 -11.87 1.01 22.82
N ARG A 27 -10.69 1.61 22.92
CA ARG A 27 -9.52 1.43 22.04
C ARG A 27 -9.75 1.88 20.59
N ASP A 28 -10.79 2.67 20.35
CA ASP A 28 -11.09 3.18 19.03
C ASP A 28 -10.13 4.29 18.62
N LEU A 29 -9.89 4.35 17.31
CA LEU A 29 -9.10 5.37 16.64
C LEU A 29 -9.98 6.10 15.63
N THR A 30 -10.03 7.42 15.72
CA THR A 30 -10.83 8.26 14.84
C THR A 30 -9.98 9.39 14.28
N CYS A 31 -9.93 9.53 12.95
CA CYS A 31 -9.30 10.70 12.33
C CYS A 31 -10.26 11.89 12.41
N ILE A 32 -9.95 12.89 13.24
CA ILE A 32 -10.83 14.04 13.49
C ILE A 32 -10.57 15.20 12.52
N LYS A 33 -9.34 15.31 12.01
CA LYS A 33 -8.93 16.30 11.01
C LYS A 33 -7.81 15.72 10.16
N LYS A 34 -7.78 16.08 8.89
CA LYS A 34 -6.68 15.74 7.97
C LYS A 34 -6.43 16.87 6.98
N HIS A 35 -5.19 16.95 6.50
CA HIS A 35 -4.76 17.91 5.50
C HIS A 35 -3.75 17.24 4.57
N THR A 36 -3.89 17.49 3.27
CA THR A 36 -2.98 16.97 2.25
C THR A 36 -2.22 18.12 1.60
N VAL A 37 -0.90 18.01 1.59
CA VAL A 37 0.03 18.98 0.99
C VAL A 37 0.78 18.30 -0.15
N LYS A 38 0.88 18.96 -1.30
CA LYS A 38 1.80 18.50 -2.36
C LYS A 38 3.19 18.97 -2.02
N LEU A 39 4.17 18.08 -2.01
CA LEU A 39 5.53 18.40 -1.56
C LEU A 39 6.21 19.47 -2.43
N LYS A 40 5.81 19.59 -3.71
CA LYS A 40 6.30 20.63 -4.62
C LYS A 40 5.81 22.05 -4.30
N GLU A 41 4.76 22.19 -3.48
CA GLU A 41 4.16 23.48 -3.12
C GLU A 41 4.83 24.09 -1.87
N VAL A 42 5.76 23.36 -1.24
CA VAL A 42 6.51 23.79 -0.06
C VAL A 42 8.02 23.67 -0.33
N SER A 43 8.82 24.52 0.32
CA SER A 43 10.26 24.63 0.03
C SER A 43 11.16 23.89 1.00
N SER A 44 10.65 23.41 2.14
CA SER A 44 11.41 22.66 3.13
C SER A 44 10.51 21.81 4.04
N LEU A 45 11.10 20.90 4.82
CA LEU A 45 10.39 20.11 5.82
C LEU A 45 9.78 20.98 6.91
N GLU A 46 10.46 22.05 7.33
CA GLU A 46 9.94 23.03 8.28
C GLU A 46 8.68 23.70 7.75
N LYS A 47 8.68 24.13 6.47
CA LYS A 47 7.51 24.75 5.84
C LYS A 47 6.34 23.77 5.68
N LEU A 48 6.63 22.49 5.39
CA LEU A 48 5.63 21.44 5.39
C LEU A 48 4.98 21.30 6.77
N ILE A 49 5.77 21.24 7.83
CA ILE A 49 5.28 21.11 9.21
C ILE A 49 4.45 22.32 9.61
N THR A 50 4.95 23.54 9.38
CA THR A 50 4.19 24.78 9.68
C THR A 50 2.85 24.79 8.97
N ASN A 51 2.82 24.47 7.67
CA ASN A 51 1.58 24.43 6.89
C ASN A 51 0.56 23.41 7.46
N ILE A 52 1.05 22.23 7.85
CA ILE A 52 0.23 21.17 8.47
C ILE A 52 -0.29 21.63 9.85
N GLU A 53 0.57 22.16 10.72
CA GLU A 53 0.19 22.63 12.06
C GLU A 53 -0.83 23.77 12.02
N GLU A 54 -0.61 24.77 11.14
CA GLU A 54 -1.53 25.90 10.93
C GLU A 54 -2.91 25.42 10.49
N THR A 55 -2.96 24.46 9.55
CA THR A 55 -4.23 23.97 8.99
C THR A 55 -4.97 23.05 9.97
N LEU A 56 -4.25 22.16 10.67
CA LEU A 56 -4.87 21.25 11.64
C LEU A 56 -5.19 21.95 12.97
N GLY A 57 -4.54 23.07 13.26
CA GLY A 57 -4.77 23.92 14.44
C GLY A 57 -4.22 23.34 15.73
N LEU A 58 -3.16 22.51 15.64
CA LEU A 58 -2.48 21.91 16.78
C LEU A 58 -1.00 21.75 16.43
N SER A 59 -0.12 22.18 17.34
CA SER A 59 1.31 21.91 17.17
C SER A 59 1.61 20.43 17.47
N MET A 60 2.50 19.84 16.68
CA MET A 60 3.00 18.49 16.85
C MET A 60 3.66 18.29 18.22
N ALA A 61 4.29 19.33 18.79
CA ALA A 61 4.86 19.28 20.14
C ALA A 61 3.80 19.10 21.24
N GLN A 62 2.55 19.46 20.96
CA GLN A 62 1.42 19.31 21.89
C GLN A 62 0.74 17.94 21.80
N ALA A 63 0.98 17.18 20.72
CA ALA A 63 0.46 15.83 20.58
C ALA A 63 1.07 14.88 21.63
N ASP A 64 0.34 13.82 21.98
CA ASP A 64 0.86 12.78 22.88
C ASP A 64 1.94 11.93 22.17
N SER A 65 1.81 11.76 20.85
CA SER A 65 2.82 11.09 20.02
C SER A 65 2.66 11.46 18.54
N ILE A 66 3.69 11.18 17.74
CA ILE A 66 3.72 11.43 16.30
C ILE A 66 4.15 10.15 15.57
N CYS A 67 3.37 9.68 14.61
CA CYS A 67 3.76 8.55 13.76
C CYS A 67 3.69 8.92 12.29
N ILE A 68 4.83 8.79 11.61
CA ILE A 68 5.00 9.17 10.22
C ILE A 68 5.24 7.89 9.41
N GLY A 69 4.22 7.45 8.67
CA GLY A 69 4.37 6.44 7.63
C GLY A 69 4.96 7.10 6.40
N ALA A 70 6.13 6.67 5.94
CA ALA A 70 6.86 7.33 4.89
C ALA A 70 7.48 6.37 3.88
N ALA A 71 7.44 6.76 2.61
CA ALA A 71 8.09 6.02 1.53
C ALA A 71 9.62 6.21 1.61
N GLY A 72 10.36 5.12 1.78
CA GLY A 72 11.82 5.13 1.87
C GLY A 72 12.37 4.58 3.17
N HIS A 73 13.69 4.62 3.28
CA HIS A 73 14.43 4.12 4.43
C HIS A 73 14.75 5.26 5.40
N TYR A 74 14.26 5.17 6.63
CA TYR A 74 14.65 6.09 7.70
C TYR A 74 15.87 5.54 8.44
N ASP A 75 16.98 6.28 8.41
CA ASP A 75 18.27 5.87 9.02
C ASP A 75 18.42 6.33 10.49
N GLY A 76 17.38 6.94 11.06
CA GLY A 76 17.39 7.56 12.40
C GLY A 76 17.68 9.06 12.39
N GLN A 77 18.06 9.63 11.24
CA GLN A 77 18.27 11.06 11.06
C GLN A 77 17.45 11.61 9.89
N PHE A 78 17.60 10.98 8.73
CA PHE A 78 16.99 11.34 7.46
C PHE A 78 16.08 10.23 6.95
N LEU A 79 14.98 10.62 6.32
CA LEU A 79 14.25 9.73 5.43
C LEU A 79 14.90 9.76 4.05
N LEU A 80 15.45 8.61 3.64
CA LEU A 80 16.21 8.43 2.41
C LEU A 80 15.36 7.71 1.36
N LEU A 81 15.22 8.35 0.20
CA LEU A 81 14.65 7.76 -1.00
C LEU A 81 15.26 8.47 -2.22
N ASP A 82 16.04 7.75 -3.01
CA ASP A 82 16.90 8.32 -4.06
C ASP A 82 16.15 9.28 -4.99
N ASN A 83 16.51 10.56 -4.93
CA ASN A 83 15.97 11.68 -5.73
C ASN A 83 14.44 11.81 -5.77
N ALA A 84 13.74 11.26 -4.78
CA ALA A 84 12.28 11.27 -4.77
C ALA A 84 11.68 12.50 -4.07
N TYR A 85 12.37 13.03 -3.05
CA TYR A 85 11.88 14.17 -2.27
C TYR A 85 12.49 15.50 -2.74
N PRO A 86 11.71 16.60 -2.75
CA PRO A 86 12.18 17.91 -3.23
C PRO A 86 13.15 18.63 -2.27
N PHE A 87 13.27 18.16 -1.03
CA PHE A 87 14.17 18.70 -0.01
C PHE A 87 14.54 17.60 1.01
N PRO A 88 15.62 17.78 1.79
CA PRO A 88 16.02 16.82 2.82
C PRO A 88 14.93 16.60 3.87
N MET A 89 14.73 15.33 4.24
CA MET A 89 13.73 14.91 5.22
C MET A 89 14.38 14.60 6.58
N HIS A 90 15.00 15.60 7.21
CA HIS A 90 15.74 15.50 8.48
C HIS A 90 14.85 15.50 9.73
N PHE A 91 13.98 14.48 9.86
CA PHE A 91 13.01 14.40 10.96
C PHE A 91 13.62 14.45 12.36
N ALA A 92 14.81 13.90 12.57
CA ALA A 92 15.42 13.90 13.90
C ALA A 92 15.81 15.30 14.37
N LYS A 93 16.40 16.10 13.48
CA LYS A 93 16.75 17.50 13.76
C LYS A 93 15.50 18.34 14.06
N ILE A 94 14.41 18.12 13.30
CA ILE A 94 13.13 18.79 13.56
C ILE A 94 12.58 18.39 14.94
N ALA A 95 12.55 17.10 15.24
CA ALA A 95 12.02 16.59 16.49
C ALA A 95 12.73 17.19 17.70
N GLU A 96 14.06 17.32 17.64
CA GLU A 96 14.86 17.99 18.67
C GLU A 96 14.53 19.48 18.78
N LEU A 97 14.52 20.21 17.66
CA LEU A 97 14.28 21.66 17.63
C LEU A 97 12.87 22.04 18.12
N HIS A 98 11.86 21.22 17.80
CA HIS A 98 10.47 21.46 18.15
C HIS A 98 10.02 20.76 19.44
N GLY A 99 10.90 19.98 20.09
CA GLY A 99 10.59 19.30 21.35
C GLY A 99 9.52 18.22 21.24
N TRP A 100 9.57 17.40 20.18
CA TRP A 100 8.65 16.28 20.00
C TRP A 100 8.86 15.23 21.10
N LYS A 101 7.82 14.97 21.90
CA LYS A 101 7.90 14.08 23.07
C LYS A 101 8.20 12.62 22.71
N SER A 102 7.51 12.11 21.69
CA SER A 102 7.61 10.72 21.25
C SER A 102 7.20 10.65 19.79
N TYR A 103 8.10 10.18 18.92
CA TYR A 103 7.81 10.03 17.50
C TYR A 103 8.45 8.79 16.88
N ALA A 104 7.88 8.34 15.76
CA ALA A 104 8.52 7.36 14.89
C ALA A 104 8.29 7.70 13.43
N VAL A 105 9.32 7.47 12.61
CA VAL A 105 9.21 7.37 11.16
C VAL A 105 9.28 5.89 10.79
N ILE A 106 8.22 5.37 10.18
CA ILE A 106 8.07 3.97 9.79
C ILE A 106 7.80 3.88 8.30
N HIS A 107 8.03 2.71 7.73
CA HIS A 107 7.74 2.44 6.31
C HIS A 107 6.26 2.71 5.99
N ASP A 108 5.94 3.32 4.86
CA ASP A 108 4.58 3.69 4.40
C ASP A 108 3.54 2.55 4.44
N TYR A 109 3.91 1.32 4.11
CA TYR A 109 3.02 0.14 4.23
C TYR A 109 2.86 -0.43 5.64
N ALA A 110 3.72 -0.08 6.61
CA ALA A 110 3.54 -0.53 8.00
C ALA A 110 2.23 -0.02 8.63
N PRO A 111 1.86 1.28 8.49
CA PRO A 111 0.54 1.77 8.86
C PRO A 111 -0.59 1.00 8.18
N ILE A 112 -0.48 0.68 6.90
CA ILE A 112 -1.53 -0.02 6.15
C ILE A 112 -1.84 -1.38 6.79
N VAL A 113 -0.81 -2.15 7.15
CA VAL A 113 -0.96 -3.40 7.92
C VAL A 113 -1.53 -3.12 9.31
N CYS A 114 -1.01 -2.10 10.01
CA CYS A 114 -1.49 -1.74 11.35
C CYS A 114 -2.98 -1.38 11.36
N ALA A 115 -3.47 -0.73 10.32
CA ALA A 115 -4.88 -0.38 10.18
C ALA A 115 -5.76 -1.63 10.21
N THR A 116 -5.31 -2.72 9.57
CA THR A 116 -6.02 -4.01 9.60
C THR A 116 -6.27 -4.47 11.04
N PHE A 117 -5.33 -4.23 11.96
CA PHE A 117 -5.41 -4.65 13.38
C PHE A 117 -6.43 -3.86 14.21
N THR A 118 -7.27 -3.03 13.58
CA THR A 118 -8.24 -2.17 14.25
C THR A 118 -9.66 -2.45 13.75
N SER A 119 -10.64 -2.11 14.58
CA SER A 119 -12.08 -2.16 14.25
C SER A 119 -12.44 -1.22 13.09
N TYR A 120 -11.60 -0.25 12.74
CA TYR A 120 -11.82 0.68 11.63
C TYR A 120 -12.11 -0.05 10.32
N ILE A 121 -11.39 -1.14 10.03
CA ILE A 121 -11.55 -1.79 8.74
C ILE A 121 -12.87 -2.57 8.65
N GLU A 122 -13.42 -3.01 9.78
CA GLU A 122 -14.68 -3.76 9.82
C GLU A 122 -15.89 -2.92 9.40
N GLN A 123 -15.74 -1.60 9.33
CA GLN A 123 -16.78 -0.69 8.85
C GLN A 123 -17.05 -0.91 7.34
N PRO A 124 -18.33 -1.06 6.93
CA PRO A 124 -18.68 -1.40 5.53
C PRO A 124 -18.13 -0.46 4.46
N ASN A 125 -17.95 0.83 4.77
CA ASN A 125 -17.44 1.80 3.81
C ASN A 125 -15.91 1.80 3.67
N ASN A 126 -15.20 1.13 4.59
CA ASN A 126 -13.75 1.11 4.59
C ASN A 126 -13.17 -0.08 3.82
N ILE A 127 -13.97 -1.11 3.54
CA ILE A 127 -13.54 -2.28 2.79
C ILE A 127 -14.55 -2.77 1.75
N LYS A 128 -14.02 -3.38 0.68
CA LYS A 128 -14.77 -4.23 -0.25
C LYS A 128 -14.24 -5.65 -0.11
N ARG A 129 -15.08 -6.57 0.38
CA ARG A 129 -14.72 -8.00 0.47
C ARG A 129 -14.74 -8.63 -0.92
N LEU A 130 -13.72 -9.39 -1.26
CA LEU A 130 -13.59 -10.10 -2.53
C LEU A 130 -13.93 -11.59 -2.41
N ASN A 131 -14.04 -12.11 -1.19
CA ASN A 131 -14.47 -13.47 -0.89
C ASN A 131 -15.32 -13.49 0.41
N PRO A 132 -16.04 -14.59 0.71
CA PRO A 132 -16.97 -14.61 1.84
C PRO A 132 -16.30 -14.85 3.20
N TYR A 133 -14.97 -15.02 3.25
CA TYR A 133 -14.26 -15.39 4.47
C TYR A 133 -14.03 -14.19 5.38
N GLU A 134 -14.35 -14.38 6.66
CA GLU A 134 -14.26 -13.33 7.66
C GLU A 134 -12.85 -13.16 8.19
N MET A 135 -12.51 -11.91 8.53
CA MET A 135 -11.23 -11.60 9.14
C MET A 135 -11.06 -12.39 10.44
N LYS A 136 -9.90 -13.05 10.60
CA LYS A 136 -9.50 -13.58 11.90
C LYS A 136 -8.96 -12.47 12.79
N ASN A 137 -9.36 -12.50 14.07
CA ASN A 137 -8.94 -11.51 15.07
C ASN A 137 -7.43 -11.43 15.26
N THR A 138 -6.70 -12.52 15.03
CA THR A 138 -5.24 -12.63 15.18
C THR A 138 -4.63 -13.35 13.98
N GLY A 139 -3.30 -13.47 13.96
CA GLY A 139 -2.56 -14.15 12.90
C GLY A 139 -1.92 -13.21 11.89
N ARG A 140 -1.28 -13.79 10.88
CA ARG A 140 -0.53 -13.04 9.88
C ARG A 140 -1.46 -12.38 8.88
N ARG A 141 -1.16 -11.13 8.56
CA ARG A 141 -1.86 -10.29 7.59
C ARG A 141 -0.87 -9.70 6.63
N VAL A 142 -1.30 -9.54 5.39
CA VAL A 142 -0.50 -8.88 4.36
C VAL A 142 -1.30 -7.74 3.79
N ALA A 143 -0.71 -6.54 3.76
CA ALA A 143 -1.25 -5.43 3.01
C ALA A 143 -0.36 -5.19 1.78
N LEU A 144 -0.97 -5.05 0.62
CA LEU A 144 -0.30 -4.72 -0.63
C LEU A 144 -1.01 -3.56 -1.31
N GLY A 145 -0.27 -2.74 -2.04
CA GLY A 145 -0.82 -1.58 -2.73
C GLY A 145 -0.32 -1.47 -4.15
N ILE A 146 -1.25 -1.29 -5.08
CA ILE A 146 -0.97 -1.04 -6.50
C ILE A 146 -1.27 0.42 -6.78
N GLY A 147 -0.22 1.21 -7.00
CA GLY A 147 -0.28 2.65 -7.20
C GLY A 147 0.75 3.10 -8.21
N THR A 148 1.51 4.15 -7.90
CA THR A 148 2.68 4.56 -8.70
C THR A 148 3.69 3.42 -8.82
N GLY A 149 3.85 2.63 -7.76
CA GLY A 149 4.59 1.37 -7.72
C GLY A 149 3.75 0.25 -7.11
N LEU A 150 4.42 -0.84 -6.73
CA LEU A 150 3.85 -1.98 -6.03
C LEU A 150 4.55 -2.09 -4.68
N GLY A 151 3.80 -1.91 -3.60
CA GLY A 151 4.36 -2.11 -2.26
C GLY A 151 3.60 -3.17 -1.48
N LEU A 152 4.28 -3.74 -0.49
CA LEU A 152 3.73 -4.79 0.34
C LEU A 152 4.39 -4.75 1.72
N LYS A 153 3.60 -5.04 2.76
CA LYS A 153 4.11 -5.36 4.08
C LYS A 153 3.28 -6.46 4.71
N ASP A 154 3.92 -7.28 5.53
CA ASP A 154 3.25 -8.25 6.36
C ASP A 154 3.37 -7.88 7.84
N GLY A 155 2.46 -8.41 8.64
CA GLY A 155 2.52 -8.30 10.09
C GLY A 155 1.70 -9.39 10.74
N VAL A 156 1.94 -9.63 12.02
CA VAL A 156 1.24 -10.65 12.80
C VAL A 156 0.65 -9.96 14.02
N LEU A 157 -0.68 -10.06 14.19
CA LEU A 157 -1.33 -9.69 15.44
C LEU A 157 -1.37 -10.92 16.34
N LEU A 158 -0.78 -10.80 17.53
CA LEU A 158 -0.66 -11.88 18.51
C LEU A 158 -1.88 -11.88 19.44
N ASP A 159 -2.16 -13.03 20.05
CA ASP A 159 -3.32 -13.20 20.95
C ASP A 159 -3.28 -12.30 22.19
N ASN A 160 -2.09 -11.87 22.61
CA ASN A 160 -1.92 -10.92 23.71
C ASN A 160 -2.15 -9.44 23.29
N GLY A 161 -2.50 -9.18 22.04
CA GLY A 161 -2.73 -7.84 21.49
C GLY A 161 -1.46 -7.05 21.19
N ASP A 162 -0.29 -7.66 21.26
CA ASP A 162 0.94 -7.14 20.64
C ASP A 162 1.01 -7.55 19.17
N PHE A 163 1.92 -6.94 18.41
CA PHE A 163 2.06 -7.26 17.00
C PHE A 163 3.52 -7.26 16.56
N TRP A 164 3.79 -7.95 15.46
CA TRP A 164 5.05 -7.91 14.74
C TRP A 164 4.83 -7.37 13.33
N LEU A 165 5.81 -6.66 12.79
CA LEU A 165 5.82 -6.18 11.40
C LEU A 165 7.03 -6.75 10.70
N GLY A 166 6.82 -7.29 9.50
CA GLY A 166 7.90 -7.79 8.67
C GLY A 166 8.73 -6.68 8.04
N ARG A 167 9.94 -7.06 7.62
CA ARG A 167 10.86 -6.20 6.87
C ARG A 167 11.08 -6.85 5.51
N ASN A 168 10.31 -6.41 4.53
CA ASN A 168 10.37 -6.91 3.17
C ASN A 168 10.04 -5.80 2.17
N GLU A 169 10.42 -6.02 0.91
CA GLU A 169 10.17 -5.18 -0.28
C GLU A 169 9.67 -6.05 -1.44
N ILE A 170 8.66 -6.90 -1.18
CA ILE A 170 8.22 -7.93 -2.13
C ILE A 170 7.67 -7.37 -3.44
N GLY A 171 7.31 -6.09 -3.50
CA GLY A 171 6.96 -5.42 -4.76
C GLY A 171 8.05 -5.52 -5.85
N HIS A 172 9.31 -5.67 -5.44
CA HIS A 172 10.45 -5.84 -6.34
C HIS A 172 10.80 -7.31 -6.62
N ILE A 173 9.96 -8.26 -6.22
CA ILE A 173 10.16 -9.67 -6.60
C ILE A 173 9.94 -9.86 -8.09
N GLY A 174 10.73 -10.77 -8.69
CA GLY A 174 10.59 -11.14 -10.10
C GLY A 174 9.19 -11.67 -10.42
N VAL A 175 8.71 -11.40 -11.64
CA VAL A 175 7.47 -12.00 -12.12
C VAL A 175 7.65 -13.51 -12.19
N THR A 176 6.80 -14.25 -11.49
CA THR A 176 6.87 -15.72 -11.45
C THR A 176 6.18 -16.33 -12.67
N SER A 177 6.78 -17.35 -13.28
CA SER A 177 6.04 -18.20 -14.21
C SER A 177 4.97 -19.00 -13.44
N PRO A 178 3.71 -19.01 -13.90
CA PRO A 178 2.64 -19.71 -13.19
C PRO A 178 2.92 -21.23 -13.24
N PRO A 179 2.88 -21.95 -12.10
CA PRO A 179 3.08 -23.39 -12.11
C PRO A 179 1.90 -24.16 -12.73
N LEU A 180 0.71 -23.53 -12.82
CA LEU A 180 -0.45 -24.06 -13.53
C LEU A 180 -1.26 -22.90 -14.14
N ALA A 181 -1.57 -22.94 -15.43
CA ALA A 181 -2.49 -21.99 -16.05
C ALA A 181 -3.13 -22.64 -17.28
N ASP A 182 -4.24 -22.09 -17.77
CA ASP A 182 -4.76 -22.51 -19.06
C ASP A 182 -3.82 -22.07 -20.20
N LYS A 183 -4.05 -22.62 -21.40
CA LYS A 183 -3.20 -22.36 -22.56
C LYS A 183 -3.17 -20.88 -22.94
N ILE A 184 -4.29 -20.17 -22.79
CA ILE A 184 -4.41 -18.76 -23.17
C ILE A 184 -3.60 -17.89 -22.19
N HIS A 185 -3.76 -18.12 -20.88
CA HIS A 185 -3.01 -17.44 -19.84
C HIS A 185 -1.51 -17.69 -19.96
N LEU A 186 -1.11 -18.94 -20.20
CA LEU A 186 0.31 -19.31 -20.34
C LEU A 186 0.93 -18.65 -21.58
N GLN A 187 0.26 -18.73 -22.73
CA GLN A 187 0.75 -18.12 -23.97
C GLN A 187 0.87 -16.59 -23.81
N ARG A 188 -0.16 -15.93 -23.27
CA ARG A 188 -0.15 -14.49 -22.99
C ARG A 188 0.99 -14.12 -22.05
N HIS A 189 1.24 -14.94 -21.02
CA HIS A 189 2.34 -14.71 -20.09
C HIS A 189 3.70 -14.75 -20.81
N GLU A 190 3.96 -15.79 -21.60
CA GLU A 190 5.22 -15.92 -22.35
C GLU A 190 5.44 -14.76 -23.33
N GLU A 191 4.39 -14.34 -24.05
CA GLU A 191 4.42 -13.22 -24.99
C GLU A 191 4.68 -11.88 -24.28
N LEU A 192 4.01 -11.62 -23.15
CA LEU A 192 4.24 -10.39 -22.38
C LEU A 192 5.65 -10.35 -21.77
N ILE A 193 6.13 -11.46 -21.22
CA ILE A 193 7.49 -11.53 -20.66
C ILE A 193 8.52 -11.23 -21.77
N ARG A 194 8.35 -11.81 -22.96
CA ARG A 194 9.20 -11.51 -24.12
C ARG A 194 9.13 -10.03 -24.51
N PHE A 195 7.94 -9.48 -24.62
CA PHE A 195 7.72 -8.06 -24.93
C PHE A 195 8.43 -7.15 -23.93
N LEU A 196 8.29 -7.39 -22.63
CA LEU A 196 8.93 -6.58 -21.59
C LEU A 196 10.46 -6.71 -21.59
N GLN A 197 11.00 -7.87 -21.99
CA GLN A 197 12.45 -8.09 -22.07
C GLN A 197 13.11 -7.44 -23.29
N GLU A 198 12.34 -6.91 -24.24
CA GLU A 198 12.89 -6.17 -25.38
C GLU A 198 13.63 -4.91 -24.89
N LYS A 199 14.82 -4.67 -25.46
CA LYS A 199 15.74 -3.58 -25.05
C LYS A 199 15.12 -2.18 -25.07
N THR A 200 14.04 -1.98 -25.80
CA THR A 200 13.31 -0.72 -25.92
C THR A 200 12.25 -0.52 -24.83
N ARG A 201 11.79 -1.60 -24.17
CA ARG A 201 10.70 -1.55 -23.18
C ARG A 201 11.18 -1.43 -21.75
N LEU A 202 12.26 -2.12 -21.44
CA LEU A 202 12.99 -2.00 -20.19
C LEU A 202 14.42 -1.59 -20.50
N GLN A 203 14.97 -0.66 -19.71
CA GLN A 203 16.37 -0.28 -19.85
C GLN A 203 17.27 -1.50 -19.62
N ALA A 204 18.44 -1.51 -20.28
CA ALA A 204 19.44 -2.55 -20.05
C ALA A 204 19.73 -2.69 -18.54
N ASN A 205 19.61 -3.92 -18.03
CA ASN A 205 19.79 -4.30 -16.62
C ASN A 205 18.64 -3.94 -15.66
N GLN A 206 17.46 -3.51 -16.13
CA GLN A 206 16.29 -3.43 -15.23
C GLN A 206 15.68 -4.81 -14.97
N PRO A 207 15.40 -5.17 -13.71
CA PRO A 207 14.75 -6.44 -13.38
C PRO A 207 13.27 -6.43 -13.80
N LEU A 208 12.80 -7.58 -14.29
CA LEU A 208 11.39 -7.82 -14.59
C LEU A 208 10.65 -8.25 -13.32
N THR A 209 10.09 -7.28 -12.61
CA THR A 209 9.37 -7.47 -11.36
C THR A 209 7.87 -7.35 -11.55
N PHE A 210 7.08 -7.82 -10.58
CA PHE A 210 5.63 -7.62 -10.60
C PHE A 210 5.26 -6.13 -10.71
N GLU A 211 6.01 -5.22 -10.09
CA GLU A 211 5.80 -3.78 -10.22
C GLU A 211 5.83 -3.26 -11.67
N LYS A 212 6.62 -3.89 -12.56
CA LYS A 212 6.68 -3.49 -13.98
C LYS A 212 5.36 -3.71 -14.72
N ILE A 213 4.48 -4.55 -14.17
CA ILE A 213 3.15 -4.86 -14.67
C ILE A 213 2.07 -4.22 -13.79
N LEU A 214 2.21 -4.35 -12.47
CA LEU A 214 1.27 -3.91 -11.44
C LEU A 214 1.67 -2.55 -10.86
N SER A 215 1.64 -1.52 -11.69
CA SER A 215 1.81 -0.13 -11.29
C SER A 215 1.18 0.79 -12.34
N GLY A 216 1.08 2.09 -12.06
CA GLY A 216 0.64 3.06 -13.07
C GLY A 216 1.52 3.02 -14.33
N SER A 217 2.85 2.88 -14.18
CA SER A 217 3.71 2.70 -15.36
C SER A 217 3.50 1.34 -16.04
N GLY A 218 3.11 0.32 -15.27
CA GLY A 218 2.83 -1.02 -15.78
C GLY A 218 1.54 -1.11 -16.59
N THR A 219 0.52 -0.32 -16.25
CA THR A 219 -0.70 -0.23 -17.06
C THR A 219 -0.39 0.33 -18.45
N ALA A 220 0.48 1.33 -18.57
CA ALA A 220 0.94 1.82 -19.87
C ALA A 220 1.67 0.75 -20.70
N ARG A 221 2.54 -0.06 -20.07
CA ARG A 221 3.21 -1.18 -20.76
C ARG A 221 2.23 -2.25 -21.23
N LEU A 222 1.23 -2.58 -20.40
CA LEU A 222 0.18 -3.53 -20.78
C LEU A 222 -0.67 -2.99 -21.93
N TYR A 223 -1.02 -1.71 -21.91
CA TYR A 223 -1.74 -1.09 -23.03
C TYR A 223 -0.93 -1.21 -24.33
N GLN A 224 0.36 -0.90 -24.29
CA GLN A 224 1.24 -1.02 -25.45
C GLN A 224 1.32 -2.46 -25.99
N PHE A 225 1.36 -3.45 -25.09
CA PHE A 225 1.35 -4.86 -25.48
C PHE A 225 0.11 -5.26 -26.28
N PHE A 226 -1.08 -4.75 -25.93
CA PHE A 226 -2.33 -5.11 -26.61
C PHE A 226 -2.68 -4.23 -27.81
N TYR A 227 -2.39 -2.93 -27.74
CA TYR A 227 -2.90 -1.94 -28.69
C TYR A 227 -1.81 -1.22 -29.49
N GLY A 228 -0.54 -1.61 -29.30
CA GLY A 228 0.59 -1.12 -30.07
C GLY A 228 1.33 0.05 -29.45
N ASP A 229 2.33 0.54 -30.17
CA ASP A 229 3.40 1.40 -29.64
C ASP A 229 3.07 2.88 -29.48
N GLU A 230 1.81 3.21 -29.24
CA GLU A 230 1.44 4.58 -28.88
C GLU A 230 2.05 4.90 -27.51
N GLU A 231 2.81 6.00 -27.45
CA GLU A 231 3.27 6.54 -26.17
C GLU A 231 2.06 7.13 -25.45
N ILE A 232 1.70 6.54 -24.32
CA ILE A 232 0.51 6.89 -23.57
C ILE A 232 0.83 6.99 -22.08
N SER A 233 0.28 8.00 -21.41
CA SER A 233 0.50 8.18 -19.98
C SER A 233 -0.32 7.19 -19.15
N PRO A 234 0.15 6.82 -17.93
CA PRO A 234 -0.63 6.05 -16.97
C PRO A 234 -2.03 6.62 -16.71
N GLU A 235 -2.15 7.94 -16.70
CA GLU A 235 -3.41 8.67 -16.49
C GLU A 235 -4.40 8.44 -17.64
N GLU A 236 -3.94 8.55 -18.89
CA GLU A 236 -4.75 8.30 -20.08
C GLU A 236 -5.18 6.83 -20.20
N VAL A 237 -4.27 5.91 -19.90
CA VAL A 237 -4.60 4.47 -19.85
C VAL A 237 -5.63 4.19 -18.77
N GLY A 238 -5.48 4.79 -17.59
CA GLY A 238 -6.47 4.69 -16.52
C GLY A 238 -7.85 5.18 -16.95
N GLU A 239 -7.93 6.24 -17.75
CA GLU A 239 -9.21 6.70 -18.30
C GLU A 239 -9.81 5.68 -19.29
N LYS A 240 -9.00 5.16 -20.22
CA LYS A 240 -9.44 4.11 -21.16
C LYS A 240 -9.91 2.84 -20.44
N MET A 241 -9.21 2.44 -19.37
CA MET A 241 -9.60 1.32 -18.51
C MET A 241 -10.97 1.55 -17.87
N ARG A 242 -11.20 2.73 -17.26
CA ARG A 242 -12.51 3.06 -16.65
C ARG A 242 -13.64 3.13 -17.67
N GLN A 243 -13.34 3.51 -18.91
CA GLN A 243 -14.31 3.53 -20.01
C GLN A 243 -14.53 2.13 -20.64
N GLY A 244 -13.78 1.10 -20.21
CA GLY A 244 -13.89 -0.25 -20.76
C GLY A 244 -13.36 -0.39 -22.19
N ILE A 245 -12.55 0.55 -22.66
CA ILE A 245 -12.01 0.58 -24.04
C ILE A 245 -10.82 -0.37 -24.22
N ALA A 246 -10.28 -0.89 -23.12
CA ALA A 246 -9.12 -1.78 -23.12
C ALA A 246 -9.40 -3.12 -22.38
N PRO A 247 -10.39 -3.93 -22.82
CA PRO A 247 -10.85 -5.10 -22.05
C PRO A 247 -9.80 -6.20 -21.92
N GLU A 248 -9.02 -6.49 -22.97
CA GLU A 248 -7.97 -7.52 -22.93
C GLU A 248 -6.85 -7.15 -21.94
N MET A 249 -6.54 -5.86 -21.86
CA MET A 249 -5.59 -5.30 -20.91
C MET A 249 -6.11 -5.42 -19.47
N LEU A 250 -7.41 -5.17 -19.24
CA LEU A 250 -8.04 -5.35 -17.94
C LEU A 250 -7.98 -6.81 -17.48
N ASP A 251 -8.25 -7.77 -18.39
CA ASP A 251 -8.10 -9.20 -18.10
C ASP A 251 -6.66 -9.57 -17.74
N ALA A 252 -5.70 -9.06 -18.49
CA ALA A 252 -4.29 -9.32 -18.19
C ALA A 252 -3.89 -8.71 -16.84
N PHE A 253 -4.24 -7.46 -16.59
CA PHE A 253 -3.95 -6.78 -15.32
C PHE A 253 -4.60 -7.52 -14.14
N ALA A 254 -5.86 -7.94 -14.28
CA ALA A 254 -6.56 -8.76 -13.30
C ALA A 254 -5.81 -10.08 -13.05
N TRP A 255 -5.45 -10.80 -14.10
CA TRP A 255 -4.72 -12.06 -13.98
C TRP A 255 -3.37 -11.91 -13.27
N TYR A 256 -2.58 -10.88 -13.61
CA TYR A 256 -1.30 -10.64 -12.93
C TYR A 256 -1.48 -10.18 -11.48
N ALA A 257 -2.50 -9.37 -11.18
CA ALA A 257 -2.83 -9.02 -9.80
C ALA A 257 -3.21 -10.27 -8.99
N GLY A 258 -3.98 -11.17 -9.61
CA GLY A 258 -4.32 -12.47 -9.05
C GLY A 258 -3.11 -13.36 -8.81
N LEU A 259 -2.24 -13.47 -9.82
CA LEU A 259 -0.99 -14.23 -9.72
C LEU A 259 -0.11 -13.73 -8.57
N PHE A 260 0.00 -12.41 -8.42
CA PHE A 260 0.74 -11.81 -7.31
C PHE A 260 0.08 -12.13 -5.96
N VAL A 261 -1.25 -11.98 -5.84
CA VAL A 261 -1.98 -12.37 -4.62
C VAL A 261 -1.79 -13.84 -4.29
N GLY A 262 -1.85 -14.74 -5.27
CA GLY A 262 -1.60 -16.17 -5.08
C GLY A 262 -0.18 -16.47 -4.60
N THR A 263 0.82 -15.80 -5.17
CA THR A 263 2.22 -15.87 -4.72
C THR A 263 2.37 -15.37 -3.29
N VAL A 264 1.71 -14.26 -2.94
CA VAL A 264 1.71 -13.68 -1.59
C VAL A 264 1.05 -14.63 -0.58
N GLN A 265 -0.09 -15.23 -0.93
CA GLN A 265 -0.77 -16.22 -0.09
C GLN A 265 0.15 -17.39 0.24
N LEU A 266 0.88 -17.93 -0.74
CA LEU A 266 1.83 -19.03 -0.51
C LEU A 266 3.07 -18.61 0.27
N THR A 267 3.57 -17.40 0.04
CA THR A 267 4.77 -16.89 0.70
C THR A 267 4.52 -16.69 2.20
N PHE A 268 3.36 -16.15 2.57
CA PHE A 268 3.10 -15.74 3.94
C PHE A 268 2.13 -16.64 4.70
N MET A 269 1.29 -17.41 4.01
CA MET A 269 0.18 -18.16 4.61
C MET A 269 -0.69 -17.26 5.53
N PRO A 270 -1.21 -16.12 5.04
CA PRO A 270 -1.78 -15.08 5.91
C PRO A 270 -3.20 -15.43 6.38
N GLU A 271 -3.32 -16.16 7.48
CA GLU A 271 -4.64 -16.56 7.99
C GLU A 271 -5.53 -15.38 8.41
N GLY A 272 -4.94 -14.22 8.72
CA GLY A 272 -5.64 -12.97 8.99
C GLY A 272 -5.96 -12.15 7.73
N GLY A 273 -5.59 -12.65 6.54
CA GLY A 273 -6.03 -12.14 5.25
C GLY A 273 -5.03 -11.28 4.47
N VAL A 274 -5.42 -10.99 3.24
CA VAL A 274 -4.72 -10.13 2.29
C VAL A 274 -5.57 -8.89 2.01
N TRP A 275 -4.95 -7.73 2.15
CA TRP A 275 -5.58 -6.42 2.07
C TRP A 275 -4.96 -5.62 0.92
N ILE A 276 -5.78 -5.26 -0.07
CA ILE A 276 -5.34 -4.57 -1.28
C ILE A 276 -5.68 -3.08 -1.15
N THR A 277 -4.74 -2.21 -1.49
CA THR A 277 -4.95 -0.74 -1.54
C THR A 277 -4.24 -0.15 -2.76
N GLY A 278 -4.03 1.16 -2.75
CA GLY A 278 -3.27 1.90 -3.76
C GLY A 278 -4.16 2.52 -4.85
N GLY A 279 -3.69 3.64 -5.40
CA GLY A 279 -4.49 4.46 -6.31
C GLY A 279 -4.94 3.74 -7.58
N VAL A 280 -4.12 2.83 -8.14
CA VAL A 280 -4.52 2.04 -9.32
C VAL A 280 -5.61 1.06 -8.93
N SER A 281 -5.44 0.30 -7.84
CA SER A 281 -6.48 -0.62 -7.35
C SER A 281 -7.81 0.09 -7.10
N LEU A 282 -7.77 1.24 -6.44
CA LEU A 282 -8.97 1.99 -6.03
C LEU A 282 -9.70 2.66 -7.19
N ASN A 283 -8.98 3.01 -8.26
CA ASN A 283 -9.57 3.56 -9.48
C ASN A 283 -10.11 2.48 -10.45
N HIS A 284 -9.82 1.20 -10.18
CA HIS A 284 -10.13 0.06 -11.04
C HIS A 284 -10.66 -1.14 -10.22
N LEU A 285 -11.67 -0.90 -9.38
CA LEU A 285 -12.23 -1.92 -8.49
C LEU A 285 -12.87 -3.11 -9.22
N ASP A 286 -13.24 -2.92 -10.48
CA ASP A 286 -13.83 -3.92 -11.38
C ASP A 286 -12.82 -5.02 -11.76
N VAL A 287 -11.52 -4.69 -11.82
CA VAL A 287 -10.42 -5.64 -12.06
C VAL A 287 -10.50 -6.84 -11.11
N PHE A 288 -10.81 -6.59 -9.84
CA PHE A 288 -10.80 -7.62 -8.79
C PHE A 288 -12.08 -8.46 -8.75
N GLU A 289 -13.07 -8.12 -9.59
CA GLU A 289 -14.29 -8.92 -9.79
C GLU A 289 -14.18 -9.79 -11.04
N ARG A 290 -13.15 -9.60 -11.87
CA ARG A 290 -12.97 -10.35 -13.11
C ARG A 290 -12.61 -11.81 -12.83
N PRO A 291 -13.10 -12.77 -13.63
CA PRO A 291 -12.69 -14.17 -13.54
C PRO A 291 -11.17 -14.36 -13.61
N ASP A 292 -10.49 -13.57 -14.46
CA ASP A 292 -9.04 -13.58 -14.62
C ASP A 292 -8.29 -13.33 -13.31
N PHE A 293 -8.79 -12.47 -12.42
CA PHE A 293 -8.18 -12.24 -11.11
C PHE A 293 -8.13 -13.52 -10.29
N PHE A 294 -9.25 -14.24 -10.19
CA PHE A 294 -9.29 -15.51 -9.49
C PHE A 294 -8.49 -16.59 -10.22
N SER A 295 -8.56 -16.68 -11.55
CA SER A 295 -7.70 -17.58 -12.33
C SER A 295 -6.21 -17.35 -12.05
N GLY A 296 -5.78 -16.10 -11.89
CA GLY A 296 -4.43 -15.73 -11.48
C GLY A 296 -4.08 -16.23 -10.08
N ILE A 297 -4.95 -16.04 -9.08
CA ILE A 297 -4.75 -16.59 -7.72
C ILE A 297 -4.60 -18.11 -7.77
N ASN A 298 -5.36 -18.76 -8.64
CA ASN A 298 -5.45 -20.21 -8.81
C ASN A 298 -4.31 -20.77 -9.65
N ALA A 299 -3.47 -19.91 -10.23
CA ALA A 299 -2.36 -20.32 -11.07
C ALA A 299 -1.28 -21.09 -10.30
N SER A 300 -1.40 -21.18 -8.97
CA SER A 300 -0.70 -22.17 -8.16
C SER A 300 -1.68 -23.04 -7.36
N PRO A 301 -1.69 -24.38 -7.57
CA PRO A 301 -2.59 -25.29 -6.88
C PRO A 301 -2.11 -25.68 -5.48
N ALA A 302 -0.89 -25.30 -5.08
CA ALA A 302 -0.35 -25.64 -3.77
C ALA A 302 -1.20 -25.04 -2.63
N TYR A 303 -1.48 -25.84 -1.61
CA TYR A 303 -2.26 -25.48 -0.41
C TYR A 303 -3.62 -24.84 -0.71
N ARG A 304 -4.24 -25.22 -1.84
CA ARG A 304 -5.42 -24.53 -2.35
C ARG A 304 -6.58 -24.47 -1.35
N LEU A 305 -6.91 -25.61 -0.74
CA LEU A 305 -7.99 -25.71 0.25
C LEU A 305 -7.81 -24.72 1.40
N GLN A 306 -6.59 -24.52 1.89
CA GLN A 306 -6.30 -23.58 2.97
C GLN A 306 -6.34 -22.13 2.46
N ARG A 307 -5.79 -21.88 1.26
CA ARG A 307 -5.68 -20.54 0.69
C ARG A 307 -7.01 -19.95 0.25
N ASP A 308 -7.96 -20.79 -0.13
CA ASP A 308 -9.32 -20.36 -0.46
C ASP A 308 -9.99 -19.67 0.73
N GLU A 309 -9.67 -20.09 1.96
CA GLU A 309 -10.25 -19.56 3.20
C GLU A 309 -9.61 -18.27 3.71
N TYR A 310 -8.53 -17.78 3.07
CA TYR A 310 -7.89 -16.55 3.52
C TYR A 310 -8.75 -15.34 3.16
N PRO A 311 -9.10 -14.46 4.12
CA PRO A 311 -9.86 -13.26 3.84
C PRO A 311 -9.14 -12.40 2.79
N LEU A 312 -9.88 -11.95 1.79
CA LEU A 312 -9.34 -11.14 0.71
C LEU A 312 -10.22 -9.90 0.52
N SER A 313 -9.63 -8.71 0.62
CA SER A 313 -10.40 -7.46 0.61
C SER A 313 -9.61 -6.29 0.07
N ILE A 314 -10.32 -5.29 -0.43
CA ILE A 314 -9.76 -3.98 -0.84
C ILE A 314 -10.06 -2.95 0.24
N MET A 315 -9.08 -2.17 0.66
CA MET A 315 -9.21 -1.07 1.62
C MET A 315 -9.60 0.21 0.89
N CYS A 316 -10.88 0.57 0.92
CA CYS A 316 -11.45 1.61 0.07
C CYS A 316 -11.23 3.06 0.56
N ASN A 317 -10.99 3.26 1.86
CA ASN A 317 -10.89 4.60 2.44
C ASN A 317 -9.43 4.94 2.80
N HIS A 318 -8.87 5.98 2.17
CA HIS A 318 -7.48 6.45 2.35
C HIS A 318 -7.05 6.78 3.80
N GLU A 319 -7.99 6.96 4.73
CA GLU A 319 -7.66 7.21 6.15
C GLU A 319 -7.00 6.00 6.83
N HIS A 320 -7.01 4.81 6.22
CA HIS A 320 -6.36 3.64 6.81
C HIS A 320 -4.89 3.86 7.15
N ALA A 321 -4.13 4.60 6.34
CA ALA A 321 -2.74 4.93 6.67
C ALA A 321 -2.64 5.76 7.97
N LEU A 322 -3.50 6.76 8.14
CA LEU A 322 -3.54 7.61 9.34
C LEU A 322 -3.96 6.80 10.58
N ILE A 323 -5.01 6.00 10.46
CA ILE A 323 -5.48 5.11 11.54
C ILE A 323 -4.40 4.09 11.93
N GLY A 324 -3.71 3.53 10.94
CA GLY A 324 -2.60 2.61 11.14
C GLY A 324 -1.41 3.23 11.88
N CYS A 325 -1.04 4.47 11.54
CA CYS A 325 -0.06 5.25 12.28
C CYS A 325 -0.52 5.47 13.72
N GLY A 326 -1.81 5.80 13.92
CA GLY A 326 -2.42 5.91 15.23
C GLY A 326 -2.26 4.62 16.05
N TYR A 327 -2.63 3.48 15.47
CA TYR A 327 -2.49 2.17 16.11
C TYR A 327 -1.04 1.88 16.49
N TYR A 328 -0.10 2.07 15.56
CA TYR A 328 1.33 1.89 15.84
C TYR A 328 1.79 2.74 17.03
N ALA A 329 1.43 4.03 17.04
CA ALA A 329 1.79 4.94 18.11
C ALA A 329 1.24 4.51 19.48
N THR A 330 -0.05 4.13 19.58
CA THR A 330 -0.63 3.66 20.84
C THR A 330 0.11 2.46 21.43
N LYS A 331 0.64 1.59 20.57
CA LYS A 331 1.29 0.34 20.96
C LYS A 331 2.80 0.45 21.14
N ARG A 332 3.47 1.41 20.51
CA ARG A 332 4.93 1.51 20.45
C ARG A 332 5.50 2.79 21.04
N LEU A 333 4.73 3.87 21.04
CA LEU A 333 5.20 5.21 21.43
C LEU A 333 4.58 5.71 22.73
N MET A 334 3.41 5.18 23.09
CA MET A 334 2.64 5.63 24.26
C MET A 334 2.66 4.63 25.43
N LYS A 335 3.42 3.54 25.32
CA LYS A 335 3.63 2.60 26.42
C LYS A 335 4.59 3.23 27.45
N GLY A 336 4.01 3.89 28.45
CA GLY A 336 4.66 4.40 29.66
C GLY A 336 3.81 4.05 30.86
#